data_AF-A0AAV2MGH7-F1
#
_entry.id   AF-A0AAV2MGH7-F1
#
_cell.length_a   1.000
_cell.length_b   1.000
_cell.length_c   1.000
_cell.angle_alpha   90.00
_cell.angle_beta   90.00
_cell.angle_gamma   90.00
#
_symmetry.space_group_name_H-M   'P 1'
#
loop_
_entity.id
_entity.type
_entity.pdbx_description
1 polymer ?
#
loop_
_entity_poly.entity_id
_entity_poly.type
_entity_poly.pdbx_seq_one_letter_code
_entity_poly.pdbx_strand_id
1 'polypeptide(L)'
;MQFHENLHDLAVKEGLKGRKLHKAVESFTWNITILKGQADLLKHARSEVQENLKQIHYAALTCSLTKGGSQSGEGKARRSLEAIPEKATAEELSDTDLSTY
;
A
#
# COMPACT_ATOMS: atom_id res chain seq x y z
N MET A 1 8.32 3.72 -25.16
CA MET A 1 7.14 3.84 -26.05
C MET A 1 7.36 5.04 -26.95
N GLN A 2 7.63 4.87 -28.25
CA GLN A 2 7.79 5.98 -29.23
C GLN A 2 6.64 6.03 -30.26
N PHE A 3 5.64 5.16 -30.14
CA PHE A 3 4.57 4.98 -31.15
C PHE A 3 3.57 6.14 -31.29
N HIS A 4 3.71 7.22 -30.51
CA HIS A 4 2.74 8.32 -30.50
C HIS A 4 3.02 9.39 -31.54
N GLU A 5 4.25 9.46 -32.09
CA GLU A 5 4.61 10.48 -33.08
C GLU A 5 3.94 10.23 -34.45
N ASN A 6 3.78 8.96 -34.85
CA ASN A 6 3.19 8.59 -36.13
C ASN A 6 1.72 8.14 -36.02
N LEU A 7 1.06 8.43 -34.90
CA LEU A 7 -0.30 7.95 -34.61
C LEU A 7 -1.32 8.48 -35.62
N HIS A 8 -1.18 9.73 -36.02
CA HIS A 8 -2.04 10.36 -37.02
C HIS A 8 -1.89 9.67 -38.38
N ASP A 9 -0.65 9.47 -38.85
CA ASP A 9 -0.36 8.84 -40.13
C ASP A 9 -0.77 7.37 -40.16
N LEU A 10 -0.60 6.66 -39.04
CA LEU A 10 -1.08 5.29 -38.89
C LEU A 10 -2.60 5.24 -39.00
N ALA A 11 -3.32 6.14 -38.31
CA ALA A 11 -4.77 6.19 -38.39
C ALA A 11 -5.27 6.54 -39.81
N VAL A 12 -4.58 7.44 -40.53
CA VAL A 12 -4.86 7.72 -41.94
C VAL A 12 -4.60 6.50 -42.83
N LYS A 13 -3.50 5.77 -42.60
CA LYS A 13 -3.15 4.54 -43.32
C LYS A 13 -4.19 3.44 -43.11
N GLU A 14 -4.76 3.33 -41.91
CA GLU A 14 -5.88 2.44 -41.59
C GLU A 14 -7.24 2.94 -42.11
N GLY A 15 -7.26 4.02 -42.90
CA GLY A 15 -8.45 4.51 -43.60
C GLY A 15 -9.33 5.47 -42.79
N LEU A 16 -8.91 5.90 -41.60
CA LEU A 16 -9.63 6.91 -40.82
C LEU A 16 -9.44 8.29 -41.46
N LYS A 17 -10.53 9.06 -41.52
CA LYS A 17 -10.54 10.43 -42.07
C LYS A 17 -11.47 11.35 -41.27
N GLY A 18 -11.23 12.65 -41.38
CA GLY A 18 -12.08 13.70 -40.81
C GLY A 18 -12.34 13.54 -39.30
N ARG A 19 -13.60 13.70 -38.88
CA ARG A 19 -13.97 13.64 -37.45
C ARG A 19 -13.65 12.31 -36.78
N LYS A 20 -13.75 11.18 -37.50
CA LYS A 20 -13.44 9.84 -36.96
C LYS A 20 -11.94 9.69 -36.67
N LEU A 21 -11.09 10.21 -37.56
CA LEU A 21 -9.64 10.26 -37.37
C LEU A 21 -9.28 11.06 -36.12
N HIS A 22 -9.81 12.27 -35.99
CA HIS A 22 -9.49 13.14 -34.86
C HIS A 22 -9.87 12.48 -33.51
N LYS A 23 -11.10 11.96 -33.40
CA LYS A 23 -11.57 11.28 -32.18
C LYS A 23 -10.72 10.06 -31.82
N ALA A 24 -10.29 9.28 -32.82
CA ALA A 24 -9.44 8.12 -32.58
C ALA A 24 -8.05 8.52 -32.06
N VAL A 25 -7.43 9.53 -32.68
CA VAL A 25 -6.12 10.05 -32.27
C VAL A 25 -6.17 10.64 -30.85
N GLU A 26 -7.19 11.45 -30.55
CA GLU A 26 -7.39 12.03 -29.21
C GLU A 26 -7.61 10.94 -28.15
N SER A 27 -8.50 9.99 -28.42
CA SER A 27 -8.79 8.89 -27.49
C SER A 27 -7.55 8.05 -27.21
N PHE A 28 -6.75 7.76 -28.23
CA PHE A 28 -5.52 6.99 -28.06
C PHE A 28 -4.47 7.79 -27.27
N THR A 29 -4.35 9.09 -27.52
CA THR A 29 -3.48 9.98 -26.76
C THR A 29 -3.83 9.96 -25.27
N TRP A 30 -5.13 10.03 -24.93
CA TRP A 30 -5.59 9.90 -23.56
C TRP A 30 -5.23 8.53 -22.95
N ASN A 31 -5.44 7.43 -23.68
CA ASN A 31 -5.06 6.09 -23.22
C ASN A 31 -3.57 5.99 -22.89
N ILE A 32 -2.70 6.55 -23.74
CA ILE A 32 -1.26 6.57 -23.48
C ILE A 32 -0.94 7.35 -22.21
N THR A 33 -1.57 8.51 -21.98
CA THR A 33 -1.37 9.30 -20.76
C THR A 33 -1.80 8.55 -19.50
N ILE A 34 -2.95 7.87 -19.54
CA ILE A 34 -3.43 7.05 -18.41
C ILE A 34 -2.47 5.90 -18.12
N LEU A 35 -2.05 5.16 -19.15
CA LEU A 35 -1.11 4.04 -19.00
C LEU A 35 0.25 4.50 -18.46
N LYS A 36 0.76 5.67 -18.90
CA LYS A 36 1.97 6.27 -18.34
C LYS A 36 1.80 6.58 -16.84
N GLY A 37 0.68 7.21 -16.47
CA GLY A 37 0.38 7.49 -15.05
C GLY A 37 0.32 6.23 -14.21
N GLN A 38 -0.34 5.17 -14.69
CA GLN A 38 -0.39 3.88 -14.00
C GLN A 38 1.00 3.24 -13.85
N ALA A 39 1.83 3.27 -14.90
CA ALA A 39 3.17 2.74 -14.85
C ALA A 39 4.04 3.49 -13.83
N ASP A 40 3.89 4.81 -13.72
CA ASP A 40 4.64 5.61 -12.76
C ASP A 40 4.20 5.37 -11.32
N LEU A 41 2.89 5.18 -11.08
CA LEU A 41 2.38 4.75 -9.77
C LEU A 41 2.97 3.38 -9.35
N LEU A 42 3.03 2.42 -10.27
CA LEU A 42 3.62 1.10 -9.99
C LEU A 42 5.13 1.17 -9.70
N LYS A 43 5.87 2.00 -10.45
CA LYS A 43 7.31 2.23 -10.17
C LYS A 43 7.51 2.87 -8.80
N HIS A 44 6.65 3.81 -8.42
CA HIS A 44 6.70 4.47 -7.12
C HIS A 44 6.43 3.46 -5.99
N ALA A 45 5.33 2.73 -6.07
CA ALA A 45 4.97 1.71 -5.09
C ALA A 45 6.08 0.64 -4.94
N ARG A 46 6.69 0.20 -6.05
CA ARG A 46 7.85 -0.71 -6.00
C ARG A 46 9.02 -0.12 -5.24
N SER A 47 9.32 1.16 -5.48
CA SER A 47 10.43 1.85 -4.82
C SER A 47 10.19 2.00 -3.32
N GLU A 48 8.96 2.33 -2.92
CA GLU A 48 8.55 2.40 -1.51
C GLU A 48 8.67 1.04 -0.82
N VAL A 49 8.18 -0.04 -1.43
CA VAL A 49 8.31 -1.40 -0.88
C VAL A 49 9.77 -1.79 -0.70
N GLN A 50 10.64 -1.46 -1.67
CA GLN A 50 12.07 -1.73 -1.57
C GLN A 50 12.71 -0.96 -0.41
N GLU A 51 12.31 0.29 -0.18
CA GLU A 51 12.82 1.08 0.92
C GLU A 51 12.31 0.58 2.28
N ASN A 52 11.03 0.25 2.38
CA ASN A 52 10.45 -0.37 3.57
C ASN A 52 11.17 -1.67 3.94
N LEU A 53 11.53 -2.50 2.95
CA LEU A 53 12.29 -3.73 3.20
C LEU A 53 13.68 -3.45 3.78
N LYS A 54 14.39 -2.42 3.29
CA LYS A 54 15.68 -2.00 3.87
C LYS A 54 15.51 -1.53 5.30
N GLN A 55 14.49 -0.71 5.58
CA GLN A 55 14.23 -0.23 6.93
C GLN A 55 13.93 -1.38 7.90
N ILE A 56 13.12 -2.36 7.49
CA ILE A 56 12.86 -3.58 8.27
C ILE A 56 14.17 -4.34 8.53
N HIS A 57 15.01 -4.53 7.51
CA HIS A 57 16.29 -5.21 7.66
C HIS A 57 17.22 -4.50 8.66
N TYR A 58 17.37 -3.18 8.54
CA TYR A 58 18.20 -2.39 9.47
C TYR A 58 17.64 -2.36 10.88
N ALA A 59 16.31 -2.27 11.05
CA ALA A 59 15.67 -2.38 12.35
C ALA A 59 15.93 -3.75 12.98
N ALA A 60 15.84 -4.84 12.20
CA ALA A 60 16.13 -6.19 12.68
C ALA A 60 17.61 -6.36 13.10
N LEU A 61 18.56 -5.80 12.35
CA LEU A 61 19.97 -5.79 12.71
C LEU A 61 20.22 -5.01 14.01
N THR A 62 19.62 -3.82 14.14
CA THR A 62 19.78 -2.95 15.31
C THR A 62 19.14 -3.55 16.57
N CYS A 63 18.07 -4.32 16.41
CA CYS A 63 17.40 -5.04 17.48
C CYS A 63 18.00 -6.43 17.77
N SER A 64 19.10 -6.81 17.14
CA SER A 64 19.74 -8.14 17.25
C SER A 64 18.79 -9.31 16.94
N LEU A 65 17.79 -9.08 16.08
CA LEU A 65 16.76 -10.07 15.70
C LEU A 65 17.19 -10.96 14.53
N THR A 66 18.33 -10.66 13.88
CA THR A 66 18.85 -11.47 12.78
C THR A 66 19.71 -12.61 13.32
N LYS A 67 19.16 -13.82 13.31
CA LYS A 67 19.85 -15.03 13.77
C LYS A 67 20.82 -15.51 12.67
N GLY A 68 22.00 -14.91 12.63
CA GLY A 68 23.07 -15.22 11.66
C GLY A 68 24.48 -15.26 12.25
N GLY A 69 24.61 -15.20 13.58
CA GLY A 69 25.90 -15.34 14.26
C GLY A 69 25.69 -16.02 15.60
N SER A 70 26.26 -17.21 15.74
CA SER A 70 26.43 -17.86 17.04
C SER A 70 27.39 -17.02 17.88
N GLN A 71 26.87 -16.06 18.64
CA GLN A 71 27.51 -15.49 19.82
C GLN A 71 26.38 -15.38 20.86
N SER A 72 26.20 -16.36 21.74
CA SER A 72 26.96 -16.43 23.00
C SER A 72 26.97 -15.06 23.69
N GLY A 73 25.85 -14.68 24.30
CA GLY A 73 25.76 -13.42 25.05
C GLY A 73 24.34 -13.20 25.56
N GLU A 74 24.13 -13.53 26.83
CA GLU A 74 22.89 -13.32 27.56
C GLU A 74 22.42 -11.86 27.51
N GLY A 75 21.53 -11.55 26.58
CA GLY A 75 20.89 -10.24 26.43
C GLY A 75 19.41 -10.33 26.76
N LYS A 76 19.09 -10.36 28.05
CA LYS A 76 17.79 -10.13 28.71
C LYS A 76 16.60 -9.92 27.75
N ALA A 77 15.80 -10.98 27.58
CA ALA A 77 14.50 -10.93 26.92
C ALA A 77 13.69 -9.72 27.44
N ARG A 78 13.36 -8.80 26.53
CA ARG A 78 12.56 -7.62 26.83
C ARG A 78 11.21 -8.07 27.39
N ARG A 79 10.94 -7.58 28.61
CA ARG A 79 9.71 -7.72 29.40
C ARG A 79 8.47 -7.69 28.48
N SER A 80 7.75 -8.80 28.47
CA SER A 80 6.39 -8.94 27.93
C SER A 80 5.55 -7.74 28.36
N LEU A 81 5.00 -6.98 27.41
CA LEU A 81 3.98 -5.98 27.69
C LEU A 81 2.73 -6.76 28.14
N GLU A 82 2.45 -6.74 29.45
CA GLU A 82 1.22 -7.32 29.98
C GLU A 82 0.02 -6.56 29.42
N ALA A 83 -1.00 -7.31 28.96
CA ALA A 83 -2.25 -6.75 28.48
C ALA A 83 -2.97 -6.03 29.62
N ILE A 84 -3.48 -4.82 29.34
CA ILE A 84 -4.28 -4.02 30.27
C ILE A 84 -5.58 -4.79 30.55
N PRO A 85 -5.90 -5.15 31.81
CA PRO A 85 -7.16 -5.83 32.11
C PRO A 85 -8.32 -4.84 31.94
N GLU A 86 -9.18 -5.12 30.96
CA GLU A 86 -10.43 -4.42 30.75
C GLU A 86 -11.41 -4.80 31.87
N LYS A 87 -11.72 -3.85 32.77
CA LYS A 87 -12.92 -3.92 33.59
C LYS A 87 -13.74 -2.66 33.40
N ALA A 88 -14.74 -2.76 32.53
CA ALA A 88 -15.96 -2.00 32.63
C ALA A 88 -16.70 -2.44 33.90
N THR A 89 -16.87 -1.53 34.86
CA THR A 89 -17.88 -1.68 35.92
C THR A 89 -19.08 -0.84 35.52
N ALA A 90 -19.95 -1.44 34.71
CA ALA A 90 -21.32 -0.98 34.57
C ALA A 90 -22.13 -1.63 35.70
N GLU A 91 -22.49 -0.79 36.66
CA GLU A 91 -23.77 -0.78 37.40
C GLU A 91 -24.28 -2.11 37.95
N GLU A 92 -24.04 -2.31 39.25
CA GLU A 92 -24.78 -3.24 40.10
C GLU A 92 -26.14 -2.59 40.44
N LEU A 93 -27.17 -2.79 39.61
CA LEU A 93 -28.55 -2.61 40.06
C LEU A 93 -28.98 -3.90 40.78
N SER A 94 -28.84 -3.91 42.10
CA SER A 94 -29.36 -4.97 42.95
C SER A 94 -30.88 -4.92 42.99
N ASP A 95 -31.49 -6.02 42.54
CA ASP A 95 -32.91 -6.31 42.55
C ASP A 95 -33.37 -6.62 43.99
N THR A 96 -33.48 -5.60 44.85
CA THR A 96 -34.06 -5.72 46.19
C THR A 96 -34.75 -4.41 46.59
N ASP A 97 -35.89 -4.10 45.98
CA ASP A 97 -37.00 -3.50 46.71
C ASP A 97 -38.35 -3.75 46.01
N LEU A 98 -38.70 -5.03 45.85
CA LEU A 98 -40.10 -5.43 45.67
C LEU A 98 -40.67 -5.85 47.02
N SER A 99 -40.75 -4.91 47.96
CA SER A 99 -41.68 -4.96 49.07
C SER A 99 -41.69 -3.62 49.78
N THR A 100 -42.68 -2.76 49.50
CA THR A 100 -43.65 -2.20 50.48
C THR A 100 -44.33 -0.96 49.87
N TYR A 101 -45.64 -1.11 49.63
CA TYR A 101 -46.66 -0.15 49.15
C TYR A 101 -46.79 0.09 47.64
#